data_AF-A0A2N5JC53-F1
#
_entry.id   AF-A0A2N5JC53-F1
#
_cell.length_a   1.000
_cell.length_b   1.000
_cell.length_c   1.000
_cell.angle_alpha   90.00
_cell.angle_beta   90.00
_cell.angle_gamma   90.00
#
_symmetry.space_group_name_H-M   'P 1'
#
loop_
_entity.id
_entity.type
_entity.pdbx_description
1 polymer ?
#
loop_
_entity_poly.entity_id
_entity_poly.type
_entity_poly.pdbx_seq_one_letter_code
_entity_poly.pdbx_strand_id
1 'polypeptide(L)'
;MPENGTTAQQHAKDAQTTNSPAPKAPVININALNPAETEAAVENAGVAKTRLSSGKAFVSAMFAGAFIGFGALFFLIVTSDPSMTWGPKRFVGGLAFCMGLVLVLCCGAELFTGNSLMASDIAAHKISWGALARNWVIVWFGNLAGALLLVALIGFAGTMGA
;
A
#
# COMPACT_ATOMS: atom_id res chain seq x y z
N MET A 1 46.75 -40.89 45.80
CA MET A 1 45.91 -40.88 44.58
C MET A 1 44.49 -40.48 44.99
N PRO A 2 43.75 -39.71 44.18
CA PRO A 2 43.53 -38.26 44.42
C PRO A 2 42.07 -37.81 44.66
N GLU A 3 41.96 -36.52 45.03
CA GLU A 3 40.91 -35.50 44.78
C GLU A 3 39.43 -35.72 45.13
N ASN A 4 38.86 -34.74 45.86
CA ASN A 4 37.54 -34.24 45.50
C ASN A 4 37.38 -32.75 45.86
N GLY A 5 37.60 -31.89 44.87
CA GLY A 5 37.50 -30.43 44.92
C GLY A 5 36.08 -29.92 45.08
N THR A 6 35.56 -29.99 46.31
CA THR A 6 34.17 -29.59 46.61
C THR A 6 34.04 -28.14 47.10
N THR A 7 35.13 -27.41 47.34
CA THR A 7 35.06 -26.10 48.04
C THR A 7 35.36 -24.87 47.18
N ALA A 8 35.67 -25.02 45.87
CA ALA A 8 36.10 -23.89 45.03
C ALA A 8 35.13 -23.52 43.88
N GLN A 9 34.01 -24.23 43.70
CA GLN A 9 33.05 -23.95 42.61
C GLN A 9 31.78 -23.18 43.05
N GLN A 10 31.67 -22.80 44.32
CA GLN A 10 30.53 -22.02 44.82
C GLN A 10 30.75 -20.50 44.83
N HIS A 11 31.96 -20.01 44.59
CA HIS A 11 32.26 -18.57 44.57
C HIS A 11 32.19 -17.91 43.18
N ALA A 12 31.79 -18.63 42.12
CA ALA A 12 31.77 -18.12 40.75
C ALA A 12 30.37 -18.10 40.10
N LYS A 13 29.29 -18.32 40.86
CA LYS A 13 27.91 -18.24 40.35
C LYS A 13 27.18 -16.93 40.65
N ASP A 14 27.80 -16.02 41.41
CA ASP A 14 27.16 -14.76 41.85
C ASP A 14 27.61 -13.52 41.07
N ALA A 15 28.37 -13.67 39.98
CA ALA A 15 28.94 -12.55 39.22
C ALA A 15 28.35 -12.33 37.81
N GLN A 16 27.10 -12.74 37.57
CA GLN A 16 26.43 -12.45 36.29
C GLN A 16 24.90 -12.29 36.42
N THR A 17 24.49 -11.38 37.29
CA THR A 17 23.13 -10.89 37.44
C THR A 17 23.03 -9.40 37.12
N THR A 18 23.37 -8.99 35.89
CA THR A 18 22.98 -7.68 35.36
C THR A 18 22.82 -7.69 33.83
N ASN A 19 21.95 -8.57 33.29
CA ASN A 19 21.41 -8.34 31.94
C ASN A 19 20.33 -7.25 32.03
N SER A 20 20.76 -6.00 32.25
CA SER A 20 19.93 -4.83 32.00
C SER A 20 19.53 -4.83 30.53
N PRO A 21 18.23 -4.74 30.18
CA PRO A 21 17.83 -4.59 28.79
C PRO A 21 18.45 -3.28 28.26
N ALA A 22 19.26 -3.38 27.22
CA ALA A 22 19.74 -2.20 26.51
C ALA A 22 18.53 -1.31 26.14
N PRO A 23 18.63 0.03 26.26
CA PRO A 23 17.51 0.91 25.91
C PRO A 23 17.14 0.62 24.45
N LYS A 24 15.88 0.22 24.20
CA LYS A 24 15.37 0.10 22.83
C LYS A 24 15.48 1.47 22.19
N ALA A 25 16.50 1.67 21.35
CA ALA A 25 16.60 2.84 20.50
C ALA A 25 15.26 2.99 19.75
N PRO A 26 14.75 4.23 19.56
CA PRO A 26 13.53 4.44 18.79
C PRO A 26 13.75 3.81 17.42
N VAL A 27 13.02 2.74 17.14
CA VAL A 27 13.11 2.06 15.84
C VAL A 27 12.42 2.99 14.85
N ILE A 28 13.19 3.84 14.17
CA ILE A 28 12.72 4.46 12.95
C ILE A 28 12.64 3.33 11.92
N ASN A 29 11.48 2.67 11.86
CA ASN A 29 11.21 1.65 10.86
C ASN A 29 10.93 2.35 9.53
N ILE A 30 12.00 2.72 8.84
CA ILE A 30 11.95 2.93 7.40
C ILE A 30 11.69 1.54 6.85
N ASN A 31 10.47 1.30 6.35
CA ASN A 31 9.97 0.02 5.84
C ASN A 31 10.72 -0.40 4.54
N ALA A 32 12.04 -0.50 4.64
CA ALA A 32 13.00 -0.88 3.61
C ALA A 32 13.24 -2.38 3.72
N LEU A 33 12.17 -3.13 3.46
CA LEU A 33 12.14 -4.58 3.55
C LEU A 33 13.14 -5.19 2.55
N ASN A 34 13.83 -6.25 2.96
CA ASN A 34 14.59 -7.05 2.01
C ASN A 34 13.63 -7.78 1.03
N PRO A 35 14.12 -8.37 -0.08
CA PRO A 35 13.24 -9.02 -1.07
C PRO A 35 12.32 -10.09 -0.47
N ALA A 36 12.82 -10.92 0.45
CA ALA A 36 12.02 -11.98 1.08
C ALA A 36 10.96 -11.40 2.04
N GLU A 37 11.29 -10.34 2.77
CA GLU A 37 10.34 -9.62 3.62
C GLU A 37 9.27 -8.89 2.80
N THR A 38 9.65 -8.37 1.62
CA THR A 38 8.72 -7.70 0.69
C THR A 38 7.72 -8.70 0.11
N GLU A 39 8.19 -9.87 -0.32
CA GLU A 39 7.33 -10.96 -0.79
C GLU A 39 6.31 -11.35 0.29
N ALA A 40 6.78 -11.61 1.51
CA ALA A 40 5.89 -11.92 2.64
C ALA A 40 4.89 -10.79 2.94
N ALA A 41 5.28 -9.52 2.81
CA ALA A 41 4.40 -8.38 2.99
C ALA A 41 3.32 -8.30 1.89
N VAL A 42 3.70 -8.53 0.63
CA VAL A 42 2.77 -8.56 -0.51
C VAL A 42 1.77 -9.71 -0.36
N GLU A 43 2.23 -10.91 0.00
CA GLU A 43 1.37 -12.07 0.24
C GLU A 43 0.37 -11.82 1.37
N ASN A 44 0.83 -11.28 2.50
CA ASN A 44 -0.03 -10.96 3.62
C ASN A 44 -1.07 -9.90 3.25
N ALA A 45 -0.68 -8.90 2.47
CA ALA A 45 -1.59 -7.88 1.97
C ALA A 45 -2.66 -8.48 1.04
N GLY A 46 -2.28 -9.37 0.11
CA GLY A 46 -3.25 -10.00 -0.79
C GLY A 46 -4.19 -10.97 -0.08
N VAL A 47 -3.71 -11.74 0.90
CA VAL A 47 -4.61 -12.56 1.75
C VAL A 47 -5.59 -11.68 2.51
N ALA A 48 -5.14 -10.56 3.09
CA ALA A 48 -6.02 -9.62 3.77
C ALA A 48 -7.11 -9.05 2.83
N LYS A 49 -6.77 -8.74 1.58
CA LYS A 49 -7.71 -8.25 0.57
C LYS A 49 -8.82 -9.24 0.26
N THR A 50 -8.53 -10.55 0.21
CA THR A 50 -9.56 -11.58 -0.01
C THR A 50 -10.57 -11.70 1.12
N ARG A 51 -10.22 -11.25 2.34
CA ARG A 51 -11.06 -11.32 3.54
C ARG A 51 -11.99 -10.12 3.70
N LEU A 52 -11.82 -9.07 2.90
CA LEU A 52 -12.71 -7.91 2.92
C LEU A 52 -14.12 -8.31 2.47
N SER A 53 -15.13 -7.84 3.19
CA SER A 53 -16.52 -7.96 2.75
C SER A 53 -16.71 -7.21 1.42
N SER A 54 -17.47 -7.79 0.48
CA SER A 54 -17.67 -7.21 -0.86
C SER A 54 -18.07 -5.74 -0.85
N GLY A 55 -18.95 -5.32 0.07
CA GLY A 55 -19.38 -3.92 0.16
C GLY A 55 -18.24 -2.97 0.56
N LYS A 56 -17.40 -3.37 1.53
CA LYS A 56 -16.23 -2.56 1.92
C LYS A 56 -15.20 -2.49 0.80
N ALA A 57 -14.94 -3.60 0.12
CA ALA A 57 -14.04 -3.64 -1.03
C ALA A 57 -14.55 -2.74 -2.17
N PHE A 58 -15.85 -2.77 -2.45
CA PHE A 58 -16.48 -1.93 -3.48
C PHE A 58 -16.37 -0.43 -3.15
N VAL A 59 -16.75 -0.02 -1.94
CA VAL A 59 -16.67 1.39 -1.53
C VAL A 59 -15.22 1.88 -1.49
N SER A 60 -14.30 1.07 -0.98
CA SER A 60 -12.86 1.37 -1.02
C SER A 60 -12.36 1.54 -2.47
N ALA A 61 -12.80 0.68 -3.37
CA ALA A 61 -12.47 0.78 -4.79
C ALA A 61 -13.11 2.01 -5.47
N MET A 62 -14.30 2.45 -5.05
CA MET A 62 -14.87 3.72 -5.49
C MET A 62 -14.00 4.91 -5.10
N PHE A 63 -13.50 4.94 -3.86
CA PHE A 63 -12.56 5.98 -3.44
C PHE A 63 -11.28 5.93 -4.26
N ALA A 64 -10.72 4.74 -4.52
CA ALA A 64 -9.54 4.60 -5.37
C ALA A 64 -9.77 5.19 -6.77
N GLY A 65 -10.91 4.85 -7.40
CA GLY A 65 -11.28 5.38 -8.71
C GLY A 65 -11.42 6.91 -8.72
N ALA A 66 -12.08 7.47 -7.70
CA ALA A 66 -12.23 8.92 -7.56
C ALA A 66 -10.86 9.62 -7.36
N PHE A 67 -9.95 9.07 -6.56
CA PHE A 67 -8.62 9.63 -6.35
C PHE A 67 -7.75 9.63 -7.60
N ILE A 68 -7.79 8.55 -8.38
CA ILE A 68 -7.12 8.52 -9.70
C ILE A 68 -7.75 9.55 -10.64
N GLY A 69 -9.07 9.68 -10.61
CA GLY A 69 -9.79 10.71 -11.35
C GLY A 69 -9.35 12.14 -10.97
N PHE A 70 -9.15 12.43 -9.67
CA PHE A 70 -8.62 13.72 -9.22
C PHE A 70 -7.19 13.96 -9.72
N GLY A 71 -6.32 12.94 -9.69
CA GLY A 71 -4.98 13.03 -10.27
C GLY A 71 -5.00 13.33 -11.77
N ALA A 72 -5.91 12.68 -12.51
CA ALA A 72 -6.11 12.93 -13.94
C ALA A 72 -6.67 14.33 -14.22
N LEU A 73 -7.63 14.81 -13.41
CA LEU A 73 -8.13 16.18 -13.50
C LEU A 73 -7.01 17.19 -13.28
N PHE A 74 -6.18 16.98 -12.26
CA PHE A 74 -5.07 17.90 -11.96
C PHE A 74 -4.02 17.90 -13.08
N PHE A 75 -3.68 16.72 -13.62
CA PHE A 75 -2.87 16.62 -14.85
C PHE A 75 -3.48 17.46 -15.98
N LEU A 76 -4.79 17.36 -16.20
CA LEU A 76 -5.46 18.07 -17.28
C LEU A 76 -5.40 19.59 -17.06
N ILE A 77 -5.65 20.06 -15.85
CA ILE A 77 -5.55 21.50 -15.49
C ILE A 77 -4.15 22.03 -15.78
N VAL A 78 -3.10 21.34 -15.33
CA VAL A 78 -1.71 21.75 -15.56
C VAL A 78 -1.36 21.73 -17.05
N THR A 79 -1.77 20.70 -17.77
CA THR A 79 -1.41 20.55 -19.19
C THR A 79 -2.22 21.43 -20.14
N SER A 80 -3.36 21.93 -19.70
CA SER A 80 -4.21 22.86 -20.46
C SER A 80 -3.64 24.27 -20.56
N ASP A 81 -2.62 24.61 -19.76
CA ASP A 81 -1.98 25.94 -19.81
C ASP A 81 -1.30 26.18 -21.17
N PRO A 82 -1.71 27.22 -21.93
CA PRO A 82 -1.13 27.52 -23.24
C PRO A 82 0.28 28.13 -23.16
N SER A 83 0.70 28.66 -22.00
CA SER A 83 2.01 29.29 -21.82
C SER A 83 3.17 28.30 -21.74
N MET A 84 2.88 27.03 -21.44
CA MET A 84 3.89 26.01 -21.17
C MET A 84 4.30 25.23 -22.41
N THR A 85 5.61 25.11 -22.65
CA THR A 85 6.16 24.30 -23.75
C THR A 85 6.01 22.79 -23.48
N TRP A 86 6.11 21.97 -24.53
CA TRP A 86 5.76 20.54 -24.47
C TRP A 86 6.46 19.73 -23.36
N GLY A 87 7.77 19.93 -23.18
CA GLY A 87 8.57 19.17 -22.20
C GLY A 87 8.15 19.42 -20.75
N PRO A 88 8.26 20.68 -20.25
CA PRO A 88 7.83 21.03 -18.88
C PRO A 88 6.37 20.68 -18.61
N LYS A 89 5.49 20.86 -19.60
CA LYS A 89 4.07 20.51 -19.52
C LYS A 89 3.85 19.05 -19.13
N ARG A 90 4.54 18.12 -19.78
CA ARG A 90 4.39 16.68 -19.48
C ARG A 90 5.04 16.30 -18.15
N PHE A 91 6.16 16.93 -17.80
CA PHE A 91 6.84 16.66 -16.53
C PHE A 91 5.99 17.12 -15.34
N VAL A 92 5.55 18.38 -15.31
CA VAL A 92 4.74 18.92 -14.22
C VAL A 92 3.36 18.25 -14.19
N GLY A 93 2.77 17.97 -15.35
CA GLY A 93 1.54 17.18 -15.44
C GLY A 93 1.70 15.80 -14.80
N GLY A 94 2.79 15.09 -15.10
CA GLY A 94 3.09 13.79 -14.47
C GLY A 94 3.20 13.87 -12.95
N LEU A 95 3.89 14.89 -12.43
CA LEU A 95 3.96 15.15 -10.99
C LEU A 95 2.58 15.42 -10.37
N ALA A 96 1.73 16.20 -11.06
CA ALA A 96 0.36 16.45 -10.64
C ALA A 96 -0.47 15.15 -10.60
N PHE A 97 -0.29 14.25 -11.56
CA PHE A 97 -0.95 12.94 -11.57
C PHE A 97 -0.55 12.05 -10.38
N CYS A 98 0.72 12.09 -9.95
CA CYS A 98 1.21 11.32 -8.80
C CYS A 98 0.41 11.60 -7.51
N MET A 99 -0.16 12.80 -7.38
CA MET A 99 -1.02 13.15 -6.25
C MET A 99 -2.21 12.19 -6.12
N GLY A 100 -2.78 11.73 -7.24
CA GLY A 100 -3.85 10.72 -7.23
C GLY A 100 -3.41 9.38 -6.62
N LEU A 101 -2.20 8.91 -6.93
CA LEU A 101 -1.64 7.68 -6.34
C LEU A 101 -1.32 7.84 -4.85
N VAL A 102 -0.85 9.02 -4.43
CA VAL A 102 -0.59 9.31 -3.01
C VAL A 102 -1.89 9.24 -2.20
N LEU A 103 -3.00 9.79 -2.72
CA LEU A 103 -4.31 9.70 -2.07
C LEU A 103 -4.77 8.24 -1.89
N VAL A 104 -4.61 7.40 -2.94
CA VAL A 104 -4.91 5.97 -2.86
C VAL A 104 -4.10 5.29 -1.75
N LEU A 105 -2.80 5.59 -1.68
CA LEU A 105 -1.90 4.99 -0.68
C LEU A 105 -2.26 5.44 0.75
N CYS A 106 -2.47 6.74 0.96
CA CYS A 106 -2.78 7.29 2.29
C CYS A 106 -4.12 6.78 2.82
N CYS A 107 -5.12 6.62 1.96
CA CYS A 107 -6.43 6.11 2.36
C CYS A 107 -6.51 4.57 2.40
N GLY A 108 -5.47 3.87 1.90
CA GLY A 108 -5.50 2.40 1.76
C GLY A 108 -6.61 1.92 0.84
N ALA A 109 -6.88 2.67 -0.24
CA ALA A 109 -7.99 2.39 -1.14
C ALA A 109 -7.66 1.23 -2.11
N GLU A 110 -8.66 0.41 -2.42
CA GLU A 110 -8.48 -0.78 -3.26
C GLU A 110 -8.43 -0.42 -4.75
N LEU A 111 -7.22 -0.25 -5.27
CA LEU A 111 -6.98 0.01 -6.69
C LEU A 111 -6.74 -1.29 -7.46
N PHE A 112 -7.40 -1.44 -8.62
CA PHE A 112 -7.28 -2.65 -9.45
C PHE A 112 -5.82 -2.99 -9.79
N THR A 113 -5.01 -2.01 -10.19
CA THR A 113 -3.59 -2.23 -10.54
C THR A 113 -2.76 -2.72 -9.37
N GLY A 114 -3.06 -2.29 -8.14
CA GLY A 114 -2.44 -2.81 -6.92
C GLY A 114 -2.94 -4.22 -6.56
N ASN A 115 -4.17 -4.56 -6.95
CA ASN A 115 -4.74 -5.89 -6.76
C ASN A 115 -4.31 -6.88 -7.83
N SER A 116 -3.74 -6.42 -8.94
CA SER A 116 -3.06 -7.30 -9.90
C SER A 116 -1.86 -8.01 -9.27
N LEU A 117 -1.22 -7.41 -8.27
CA LEU A 117 -0.12 -8.04 -7.53
C LEU A 117 -0.55 -9.31 -6.80
N MET A 118 -1.85 -9.47 -6.49
CA MET A 118 -2.36 -10.72 -5.91
C MET A 118 -2.13 -11.95 -6.80
N ALA A 119 -1.78 -11.77 -8.08
CA ALA A 119 -1.34 -12.85 -8.94
C ALA A 119 -0.07 -13.56 -8.42
N SER A 120 0.85 -12.86 -7.72
CA SER A 120 1.99 -13.52 -7.06
C SER A 120 1.52 -14.46 -5.95
N ASP A 121 0.44 -14.11 -5.27
CA ASP A 121 -0.09 -14.89 -4.16
C ASP A 121 -0.78 -16.18 -4.63
N ILE A 122 -1.23 -16.21 -5.89
CA ILE A 122 -1.64 -17.46 -6.55
C ILE A 122 -0.44 -18.34 -6.82
N ALA A 123 0.67 -17.77 -7.32
CA ALA A 123 1.90 -18.52 -7.57
C ALA A 123 2.47 -19.10 -6.27
N ALA A 124 2.31 -18.39 -5.15
CA ALA A 124 2.65 -18.86 -3.81
C ALA A 124 1.58 -19.74 -3.14
N HIS A 125 0.50 -20.11 -3.85
CA HIS A 125 -0.63 -20.91 -3.37
C HIS A 125 -1.33 -20.35 -2.10
N LYS A 126 -1.27 -19.04 -1.87
CA LYS A 126 -1.88 -18.36 -0.71
C LYS A 126 -3.35 -17.99 -0.93
N ILE A 127 -3.77 -17.79 -2.18
CA ILE A 127 -5.15 -17.44 -2.53
C ILE A 127 -5.69 -18.34 -3.65
N SER A 128 -7.02 -18.50 -3.70
CA SER A 128 -7.68 -19.25 -4.78
C SER A 128 -7.99 -18.36 -5.98
N TRP A 129 -7.99 -18.95 -7.18
CA TRP A 129 -8.40 -18.28 -8.42
C TRP A 129 -9.79 -17.62 -8.32
N GLY A 130 -10.73 -18.28 -7.64
CA GLY A 130 -12.08 -17.75 -7.43
C GLY A 130 -12.10 -16.51 -6.53
N ALA A 131 -11.28 -16.48 -5.48
CA ALA A 131 -11.14 -15.32 -4.61
C ALA A 131 -10.52 -14.13 -5.36
N LEU A 132 -9.51 -14.39 -6.19
CA LEU A 132 -8.89 -13.37 -7.04
C LEU A 132 -9.89 -12.77 -8.02
N ALA A 133 -10.57 -13.61 -8.81
CA ALA A 133 -11.52 -13.17 -9.82
C ALA A 133 -12.67 -12.34 -9.22
N ARG A 134 -13.23 -12.79 -8.08
CA ARG A 134 -14.25 -12.03 -7.34
C ARG A 134 -13.74 -10.67 -6.91
N ASN A 135 -12.53 -10.61 -6.34
CA ASN A 135 -11.94 -9.34 -5.91
C ASN A 135 -11.70 -8.40 -7.08
N TRP A 136 -11.14 -8.89 -8.17
CA TRP A 136 -10.88 -8.12 -9.39
C TRP A 136 -12.16 -7.53 -9.98
N VAL A 137 -13.22 -8.32 -10.10
CA VAL A 137 -14.51 -7.83 -10.62
C VAL A 137 -15.06 -6.72 -9.73
N ILE A 138 -15.15 -6.93 -8.42
CA ILE A 138 -15.67 -5.94 -7.47
C ILE A 138 -14.85 -4.64 -7.54
N VAL A 139 -13.53 -4.77 -7.51
CA VAL A 139 -12.62 -3.63 -7.46
C VAL A 139 -12.61 -2.89 -8.80
N TRP A 140 -12.64 -3.59 -9.93
CA TRP A 140 -12.70 -2.98 -11.25
C TRP A 140 -13.98 -2.14 -11.42
N PHE A 141 -15.14 -2.71 -11.08
CA PHE A 141 -16.42 -1.97 -11.13
C PHE A 141 -16.47 -0.82 -10.11
N GLY A 142 -15.91 -1.00 -8.92
CA GLY A 142 -15.81 0.07 -7.92
C GLY A 142 -14.97 1.24 -8.43
N ASN A 143 -13.79 0.96 -8.99
CA ASN A 143 -12.91 1.99 -9.56
C ASN A 143 -13.60 2.75 -10.71
N LEU A 144 -14.29 2.02 -11.61
CA LEU A 144 -15.07 2.65 -12.68
C LEU A 144 -16.18 3.55 -12.11
N ALA A 145 -16.97 3.05 -11.15
CA ALA A 145 -18.04 3.81 -10.53
C ALA A 145 -17.53 5.08 -9.83
N GLY A 146 -16.40 4.99 -9.13
CA GLY A 146 -15.73 6.13 -8.48
C GLY A 146 -15.27 7.19 -9.48
N ALA A 147 -14.65 6.77 -10.58
CA ALA A 147 -14.22 7.67 -11.64
C ALA A 147 -15.41 8.36 -12.32
N LEU A 148 -16.48 7.62 -12.64
CA LEU A 148 -17.69 8.17 -13.24
C LEU A 148 -18.42 9.14 -12.29
N LEU A 149 -18.48 8.83 -10.99
CA LEU A 149 -19.04 9.72 -9.99
C LEU A 149 -18.28 11.06 -9.98
N LEU A 150 -16.95 11.01 -9.99
CA LEU A 150 -16.16 12.24 -10.04
C LEU A 150 -16.43 13.03 -11.32
N VAL A 151 -16.43 12.38 -12.49
CA VAL A 151 -16.72 13.04 -13.77
C VAL A 151 -18.09 13.70 -13.74
N ALA A 152 -19.11 13.01 -13.21
CA ALA A 152 -20.45 13.58 -13.05
C ALA A 152 -20.43 14.82 -12.13
N LEU A 153 -19.75 14.75 -10.97
CA LEU A 153 -19.64 15.87 -10.05
C LEU A 153 -18.97 17.09 -10.69
N ILE A 154 -17.88 16.89 -11.43
CA ILE A 154 -17.17 17.97 -12.14
C ILE A 154 -18.06 18.54 -13.26
N GLY A 155 -18.76 17.67 -14.00
CA GLY A 155 -19.71 18.08 -15.02
C GLY A 155 -20.85 18.94 -14.47
N PHE A 156 -21.43 18.55 -13.33
CA PHE A 156 -22.46 19.35 -12.65
C PHE A 156 -21.92 20.62 -11.99
N ALA A 157 -20.65 20.64 -11.60
CA ALA A 157 -20.00 21.84 -11.05
C ALA A 157 -19.79 22.95 -12.11
N GLY A 158 -19.99 22.66 -13.40
CA GLY A 158 -19.87 23.64 -14.49
C GLY A 158 -18.43 24.13 -14.73
N THR A 159 -17.43 23.41 -14.22
CA THR A 159 -16.01 23.79 -14.33
C THR A 159 -15.40 23.46 -15.69
N MET A 160 -16.04 22.56 -16.45
CA MET A 160 -15.75 22.29 -17.85
C MET A 160 -16.81 23.03 -18.67
N GLY A 161 -16.52 24.27 -19.07
CA GLY A 161 -17.48 25.15 -19.76
C GLY A 161 -18.11 24.49 -21.00
N ALA A 162 -19.43 24.68 -21.14
CA ALA A 162 -20.15 24.56 -22.40
C ALA A 162 -20.01 25.86 -23.21
#